data_AF-A0A831TMS1-F1
#
_entry.id   AF-A0A831TMS1-F1
#
_cell.length_a   1.000
_cell.length_b   1.000
_cell.length_c   1.000
_cell.angle_alpha   90.00
_cell.angle_beta   90.00
_cell.angle_gamma   90.00
#
_symmetry.space_group_name_H-M   'P 1'
#
loop_
_entity.id
_entity.type
_entity.pdbx_description
1 polymer ?
#
loop_
_entity_poly.entity_id
_entity_poly.type
_entity_poly.pdbx_seq_one_letter_code
_entity_poly.pdbx_strand_id
1 'polypeptide(L)'
;MKNRISSSKLGILWLTYQEKTLILRVLEYFIEKADDQQAKNIMGGLWQDLNYYVNKIKEIYENDGVVVPIGFQKGTLCLPPQVTMPDSIEFIESRSYLRGFNLFNEKKGFE
;
A
#
# COMPACT_ATOMS: atom_id res chain seq x y z
N MET A 1 -3.13 -5.34 39.43
CA MET A 1 -2.56 -6.30 38.46
C MET A 1 -2.48 -5.60 37.11
N LYS A 2 -1.29 -5.49 36.52
CA LYS A 2 -1.15 -5.03 35.13
C LYS A 2 -1.65 -6.16 34.23
N ASN A 3 -2.76 -5.94 33.52
CA ASN A 3 -3.32 -6.97 32.64
C ASN A 3 -2.37 -7.16 31.46
N ARG A 4 -1.67 -8.30 31.40
CA ARG A 4 -0.82 -8.64 30.25
C ARG A 4 -1.67 -8.61 28.98
N ILE A 5 -1.14 -8.01 27.92
CA ILE A 5 -1.74 -8.10 26.58
C ILE A 5 -1.83 -9.57 26.16
N SER A 6 -3.02 -9.98 25.70
CA SER A 6 -3.25 -11.30 25.10
C SER A 6 -2.58 -11.38 23.72
N SER A 7 -2.11 -12.55 23.31
CA SER A 7 -1.45 -12.77 22.01
C SER A 7 -2.28 -12.29 20.82
N SER A 8 -3.61 -12.40 20.88
CA SER A 8 -4.50 -11.89 19.83
C SER A 8 -4.48 -10.36 19.74
N LYS A 9 -4.50 -9.67 20.89
CA LYS A 9 -4.39 -8.20 20.97
C LYS A 9 -3.02 -7.73 20.49
N LEU A 10 -1.95 -8.46 20.81
CA LEU A 10 -0.60 -8.17 20.33
C LEU A 10 -0.51 -8.30 18.81
N GLY A 11 -1.08 -9.38 18.24
CA GLY A 11 -1.12 -9.59 16.79
C GLY A 11 -1.89 -8.49 16.06
N ILE A 12 -3.04 -8.07 16.59
CA ILE A 12 -3.80 -6.94 16.03
C ILE A 12 -2.97 -5.66 16.08
N LEU A 13 -2.35 -5.34 17.22
CA LEU A 13 -1.51 -4.15 17.35
C LEU A 13 -0.33 -4.16 16.39
N TRP A 14 0.32 -5.32 16.19
CA TRP A 14 1.40 -5.49 15.23
C TRP A 14 0.93 -5.19 13.80
N LEU A 15 -0.18 -5.83 13.38
CA LEU A 15 -0.74 -5.62 12.04
C LEU A 15 -1.13 -4.16 11.82
N THR A 16 -1.83 -3.56 12.79
CA THR A 16 -2.21 -2.14 12.74
C THR A 16 -0.99 -1.23 12.66
N TYR A 17 0.10 -1.54 13.38
CA TYR A 17 1.33 -0.76 13.30
C TYR A 17 1.97 -0.84 11.91
N GLN A 18 2.04 -2.04 11.32
CA GLN A 18 2.56 -2.22 9.96
C GLN A 18 1.72 -1.49 8.92
N GLU A 19 0.39 -1.61 8.99
CA GLU A 19 -0.54 -0.93 8.09
C GLU A 19 -0.42 0.60 8.20
N LYS A 20 -0.43 1.16 9.42
CA LYS A 20 -0.32 2.61 9.62
C LYS A 20 1.02 3.16 9.16
N THR A 21 2.12 2.44 9.42
CA THR A 21 3.44 2.88 8.95
C THR A 21 3.55 2.82 7.43
N LEU A 22 2.94 1.83 6.76
CA LEU A 22 2.85 1.80 5.30
C LEU A 22 2.10 3.03 4.76
N ILE A 23 0.91 3.31 5.30
CA ILE A 23 0.08 4.45 4.88
C ILE A 23 0.84 5.77 5.05
N LEU A 24 1.56 5.94 6.17
CA LEU A 24 2.40 7.13 6.38
C LEU A 24 3.43 7.32 5.26
N ARG A 25 4.09 6.26 4.78
CA ARG A 25 5.06 6.36 3.68
C ARG A 25 4.41 6.71 2.36
N VAL A 26 3.24 6.12 2.09
CA VAL A 26 2.47 6.41 0.88
C VAL A 26 1.99 7.87 0.89
N LEU A 27 1.52 8.35 2.04
CA LEU A 27 1.12 9.75 2.23
C LEU A 27 2.31 10.71 2.06
N GLU A 28 3.47 10.40 2.62
CA GLU A 28 4.68 11.22 2.43
C GLU A 28 5.02 11.40 0.95
N TYR A 29 4.95 10.31 0.17
CA TYR A 29 5.16 10.35 -1.28
C TYR A 29 4.12 11.22 -2.00
N PHE A 30 2.83 11.04 -1.69
CA PHE A 30 1.77 11.81 -2.34
C PHE A 30 1.78 13.29 -1.96
N ILE A 31 2.13 13.62 -0.72
CA ILE A 31 2.28 15.02 -0.28
C ILE A 31 3.43 15.68 -1.06
N GLU A 32 4.54 14.98 -1.28
CA GLU A 32 5.68 15.49 -2.06
C GLU A 32 5.32 15.70 -3.54
N LYS A 33 4.49 14.82 -4.11
CA LYS A 33 4.11 14.85 -5.54
C LYS A 33 2.85 15.64 -5.86
N ALA A 34 2.05 16.00 -4.87
CA ALA A 34 0.86 16.81 -5.10
C ALA A 34 1.25 18.24 -5.50
N ASP A 35 0.51 18.83 -6.45
CA ASP A 35 0.63 20.26 -6.77
C ASP A 35 -0.36 21.09 -5.94
N ASP A 36 -1.53 20.52 -5.65
CA ASP A 36 -2.63 21.18 -4.95
C ASP A 36 -2.34 21.37 -3.44
N GLN A 37 -2.41 22.61 -2.97
CA GLN A 37 -2.13 22.96 -1.59
C GLN A 37 -3.22 22.50 -0.60
N GLN A 38 -4.49 22.50 -1.01
CA GLN A 38 -5.59 22.01 -0.18
C GLN A 38 -5.45 20.51 0.05
N ALA A 39 -5.11 19.75 -0.99
CA ALA A 39 -4.82 18.32 -0.90
C ALA A 39 -3.65 18.03 0.06
N LYS A 40 -2.55 18.81 -0.05
CA LYS A 40 -1.42 18.73 0.89
C LYS A 40 -1.83 18.97 2.33
N ASN A 41 -2.69 19.96 2.59
CA ASN A 41 -3.15 20.27 3.94
C ASN A 41 -3.98 19.13 4.53
N ILE A 42 -4.89 18.55 3.74
CA ILE A 42 -5.73 17.41 4.17
C ILE A 42 -4.85 16.20 4.48
N MET A 43 -3.95 15.85 3.56
CA MET A 43 -3.04 14.71 3.76
C MET A 43 -2.05 14.96 4.90
N GLY A 44 -1.61 16.19 5.12
CA GLY A 44 -0.76 16.57 6.24
C GLY A 44 -1.47 16.40 7.59
N GLY A 45 -2.75 16.78 7.68
CA GLY A 45 -3.57 16.50 8.86
C GLY A 45 -3.71 15.00 9.13
N LEU A 46 -4.04 14.22 8.10
CA LEU A 46 -4.11 12.76 8.21
C LEU A 46 -2.78 12.13 8.65
N TRP A 47 -1.65 12.65 8.13
CA TRP A 47 -0.32 12.20 8.52
C TRP A 47 -0.08 12.43 10.01
N GLN A 48 -0.46 13.58 10.56
CA GLN A 48 -0.33 13.88 11.99
C GLN A 48 -1.15 12.91 12.85
N ASP A 49 -2.40 12.66 12.47
CA ASP A 49 -3.28 11.74 13.18
C ASP A 49 -2.70 10.31 13.19
N LEU A 50 -2.27 9.82 12.03
CA LEU A 50 -1.69 8.48 11.92
C LEU A 50 -0.37 8.36 12.68
N ASN A 51 0.48 9.39 12.64
CA ASN A 51 1.73 9.41 13.38
C ASN A 51 1.48 9.40 14.89
N TYR A 52 0.47 10.12 15.37
CA TYR A 52 0.02 10.05 16.77
C TYR A 52 -0.37 8.62 17.17
N TYR A 53 -1.18 7.92 16.37
CA TYR A 53 -1.54 6.53 16.65
C TYR A 53 -0.34 5.58 16.64
N VAL A 54 0.60 5.76 15.71
CA VAL A 54 1.84 4.97 15.66
C VAL A 54 2.65 5.16 16.95
N ASN A 55 2.81 6.40 17.41
CA ASN A 55 3.52 6.69 18.66
C ASN A 55 2.81 6.11 19.88
N LYS A 56 1.47 6.22 19.95
CA LYS A 56 0.69 5.60 21.02
C LYS A 56 0.84 4.07 21.04
N ILE A 57 0.93 3.43 19.87
CA ILE A 57 1.22 2.00 19.81
C ILE A 57 2.63 1.72 20.36
N LYS A 58 3.65 2.49 19.97
CA LYS A 58 5.02 2.33 20.52
C LYS A 58 5.04 2.43 22.04
N GLU A 59 4.35 3.42 22.61
CA GLU A 59 4.21 3.59 24.06
C GLU A 59 3.59 2.35 24.71
N ILE A 60 2.58 1.72 24.09
CA ILE A 60 1.98 0.48 24.60
C ILE A 60 3.01 -0.66 24.62
N TYR A 61 3.79 -0.82 23.55
CA TYR A 61 4.84 -1.84 23.47
C TYR A 61 5.94 -1.63 24.52
N GLU A 62 6.43 -0.38 24.66
CA GLU A 62 7.44 0.00 25.65
C GLU A 62 6.94 -0.24 27.08
N ASN A 63 5.70 0.15 27.38
CA ASN A 63 5.10 -0.04 28.69
C ASN A 63 5.00 -1.52 29.05
N ASP A 64 4.65 -2.40 28.10
CA ASP A 64 4.53 -3.84 28.34
C ASP A 64 5.88 -4.58 28.26
N GLY A 65 6.98 -3.86 28.01
CA GLY A 65 8.32 -4.45 27.88
C GLY A 65 8.48 -5.33 26.63
N VAL A 66 7.65 -5.10 25.62
CA VAL A 66 7.66 -5.82 24.35
C VAL A 66 8.47 -5.02 23.32
N VAL A 67 9.23 -5.72 22.49
CA VAL A 67 10.03 -5.09 21.42
C VAL A 67 9.11 -4.39 20.42
N VAL A 68 9.40 -3.12 20.14
CA VAL A 68 8.69 -2.34 19.14
C VAL A 68 8.96 -2.92 17.74
N PRO A 69 7.91 -3.22 16.94
CA PRO A 69 8.09 -3.68 15.56
C PRO A 69 8.87 -2.68 14.70
N ILE A 70 9.70 -3.22 13.80
CA ILE A 70 10.28 -2.43 12.71
C ILE A 70 9.17 -2.23 11.67
N GLY A 71 8.75 -0.98 11.48
CA GLY A 71 7.74 -0.60 10.48
C GLY A 71 8.38 -0.20 9.15
N PHE A 72 7.55 0.24 8.20
CA PHE A 72 8.05 0.77 6.93
C PHE A 72 8.87 2.04 7.14
N GLN A 73 10.12 2.01 6.67
CA GLN A 73 11.05 3.13 6.80
C GLN A 73 10.89 4.11 5.63
N LYS A 74 11.37 5.34 5.85
CA LYS A 74 11.42 6.35 4.78
C LYS A 74 12.37 5.86 3.69
N GLY A 75 11.89 5.86 2.44
CA GLY A 75 12.65 5.35 1.29
C GLY A 75 12.53 3.84 1.02
N THR A 76 11.74 3.10 1.81
CA THR A 76 11.47 1.67 1.54
C THR A 76 10.51 1.46 0.36
N LEU A 77 9.69 2.47 0.00
CA LEU A 77 8.76 2.35 -1.11
C LEU A 77 9.49 2.43 -2.45
N CYS A 78 9.29 1.43 -3.30
CA CYS A 78 9.70 1.50 -4.70
C CYS A 78 8.86 2.56 -5.43
N LEU A 79 9.50 3.41 -6.23
CA LEU A 79 8.79 4.31 -7.12
C LEU A 79 8.05 3.49 -8.19
N PRO A 80 6.84 3.92 -8.61
CA PRO A 80 6.20 3.32 -9.76
C PRO A 80 7.09 3.50 -10.99
N PRO A 81 7.04 2.57 -11.96
CA PRO A 81 7.78 2.73 -13.21
C PRO A 81 7.33 4.02 -13.90
N GLN A 82 8.30 4.86 -14.27
CA GLN A 82 8.01 6.07 -15.04
C GLN A 82 7.72 5.65 -16.48
N VAL A 83 6.45 5.74 -16.88
CA VAL A 83 6.01 5.51 -18.25
C VAL A 83 5.81 6.87 -18.89
N THR A 84 6.46 7.10 -20.04
CA THR A 84 6.22 8.30 -20.84
C THR A 84 4.83 8.20 -21.45
N MET A 85 4.07 9.28 -21.40
CA MET A 85 2.81 9.36 -22.13
C MET A 85 3.10 9.18 -23.64
N PRO A 86 2.34 8.31 -24.34
CA PRO A 86 2.52 8.16 -25.77
C PRO A 86 2.08 9.45 -26.48
N ASP A 87 2.84 9.87 -27.50
CA ASP A 87 2.54 11.08 -28.27
C ASP A 87 1.22 10.96 -29.06
N SER A 88 0.79 9.73 -29.36
CA SER A 88 -0.46 9.43 -30.05
C SER A 88 -1.05 8.10 -29.60
N ILE A 89 -2.37 8.03 -29.53
CA ILE A 89 -3.11 6.79 -29.25
C ILE A 89 -3.51 6.18 -30.60
N GLU A 90 -2.84 5.10 -31.01
CA GLU A 90 -3.28 4.29 -32.15
C GLU A 90 -4.25 3.21 -31.68
N PHE A 91 -5.48 3.24 -32.18
CA PHE A 91 -6.47 2.20 -31.91
C PHE A 91 -6.26 1.02 -32.85
N ILE A 92 -6.03 -0.17 -32.28
CA ILE A 92 -5.92 -1.40 -33.06
C ILE A 92 -7.33 -1.88 -33.43
N GLU A 93 -7.78 -1.58 -34.65
CA GLU A 93 -9.06 -2.06 -35.16
C GLU A 93 -9.02 -3.55 -35.55
N SER A 94 -7.84 -4.08 -35.86
CA SER A 94 -7.71 -5.42 -36.41
C SER A 94 -7.96 -6.49 -35.34
N ARG A 95 -8.98 -7.35 -35.50
CA ARG A 95 -9.22 -8.50 -34.60
C ARG A 95 -8.11 -9.57 -34.58
N SER A 96 -7.00 -9.35 -35.29
CA SER A 96 -5.84 -10.26 -35.37
C SER A 96 -5.28 -10.60 -33.97
N TYR A 97 -5.32 -9.65 -33.03
CA TYR A 97 -4.88 -9.86 -31.64
C TYR A 97 -5.74 -10.87 -30.86
N LEU A 98 -6.98 -11.15 -31.30
CA LEU A 98 -7.86 -12.16 -30.68
C LEU A 98 -7.62 -13.58 -31.20
N ARG A 99 -6.76 -13.75 -32.22
CA ARG A 99 -6.59 -15.04 -32.91
C ARG A 99 -5.96 -16.13 -32.04
N GLY A 100 -5.19 -15.74 -31.01
CA GLY A 100 -4.56 -16.66 -30.06
C GLY A 100 -5.50 -17.25 -29.00
N PHE A 101 -6.74 -16.78 -28.88
CA PHE A 101 -7.71 -17.20 -27.85
C PHE A 101 -8.67 -18.33 -28.30
N ASN A 102 -8.30 -19.15 -29.29
CA ASN A 102 -9.09 -20.31 -29.70
C ASN A 102 -8.73 -21.56 -28.86
N LEU A 103 -9.08 -21.57 -27.57
CA LEU A 103 -8.83 -22.67 -26.64
C LEU A 103 -9.74 -23.91 -26.81
N PHE A 104 -10.68 -23.90 -27.76
CA PHE A 104 -11.71 -24.95 -27.87
C PHE A 104 -12.04 -25.42 -29.30
N ASN A 105 -11.19 -25.17 -30.29
CA ASN A 105 -11.46 -25.59 -31.68
C ASN A 105 -10.75 -26.86 -32.16
N GLU A 106 -10.20 -27.68 -31.25
CA GLU A 106 -9.77 -29.04 -31.57
C GLU A 106 -10.63 -30.09 -30.85
N LYS A 107 -11.84 -30.33 -31.39
CA LYS A 107 -12.38 -31.68 -31.40
C LYS A 107 -12.44 -32.13 -32.86
N LYS A 108 -11.30 -32.62 -33.37
CA LYS A 108 -11.32 -33.49 -34.53
C LYS A 108 -12.13 -34.74 -34.14
N GLY A 109 -13.21 -34.98 -34.88
CA GLY A 109 -13.87 -36.27 -34.89
C GLY A 109 -12.86 -37.33 -35.31
N PHE A 110 -12.73 -38.35 -34.48
CA PHE A 110 -12.11 -39.60 -34.87
C PHE A 110 -13.19 -40.43 -35.56
N GLU A 111 -13.08 -40.54 -36.88
CA GLU A 111 -13.48 -41.76 -37.60
C GLU A 111 -12.45 -42.86 -37.33
#